data_AF-A0A7S3KEE6-F1
#
_entry.id   AF-A0A7S3KEE6-F1
#
_cell.length_a   1.000
_cell.length_b   1.000
_cell.length_c   1.000
_cell.angle_alpha   90.00
_cell.angle_beta   90.00
_cell.angle_gamma   90.00
#
_symmetry.space_group_name_H-M   'P 1'
#
loop_
_entity.id
_entity.type
_entity.pdbx_description
1 polymer ?
#
loop_
_entity_poly.entity_id
_entity_poly.type
_entity_poly.pdbx_seq_one_letter_code
_entity_poly.pdbx_strand_id
1 'polypeptide(L)'
;MSDDPKAPPGLKLVFRTSGEILPNNDRTEKLMEIRLQEEARRKKEEEEKAILQEKEKKEKRKRDENKQRDKEQKEKMKAEEERKAILEKEERSRLKGKTNIISERLQKDISPSQYSLSGIEFDTKNIEIICIDLIKNQSLRCLHISRKRLTDKEGELLAKMLNKNVNLLKL
;
A
#
# COMPACT_ATOMS: atom_id res chain seq x y z
N MET A 1 -23.85 35.43 -70.35
CA MET A 1 -24.92 35.85 -69.43
C MET A 1 -24.64 35.11 -68.13
N SER A 2 -24.18 35.75 -67.06
CA SER A 2 -24.51 37.10 -66.62
C SER A 2 -23.33 37.73 -65.90
N ASP A 3 -23.02 38.95 -66.33
CA ASP A 3 -22.28 39.97 -65.60
C ASP A 3 -23.01 40.32 -64.30
N ASP A 4 -22.26 40.57 -63.23
CA ASP A 4 -22.59 41.54 -62.18
C ASP A 4 -21.35 41.81 -61.29
N PRO A 5 -21.28 42.97 -60.58
CA PRO A 5 -20.31 44.00 -60.93
C PRO A 5 -19.07 44.07 -60.03
N LYS A 6 -18.01 44.60 -60.64
CA LYS A 6 -16.70 44.89 -60.04
C LYS A 6 -16.83 46.10 -59.09
N ALA A 7 -16.82 45.84 -57.78
CA ALA A 7 -16.73 46.89 -56.76
C ALA A 7 -15.38 47.64 -56.86
N PRO A 8 -15.34 48.97 -56.66
CA PRO A 8 -14.12 49.76 -56.79
C PRO A 8 -13.13 49.41 -55.66
N PRO A 9 -11.80 49.47 -55.92
CA PRO A 9 -10.80 49.21 -54.90
C PRO A 9 -10.84 50.33 -53.86
N GLY A 10 -11.49 50.06 -52.73
CA GLY A 10 -11.41 50.91 -51.55
C GLY A 10 -9.95 51.09 -51.16
N LEU A 11 -9.51 52.36 -51.10
CA LEU A 11 -8.24 52.74 -50.51
C LEU A 11 -8.14 52.15 -49.10
N LYS A 12 -7.38 51.06 -48.94
CA LYS A 12 -6.88 50.64 -47.63
C LYS A 12 -5.93 51.74 -47.16
N LEU A 13 -6.45 52.65 -46.34
CA LEU A 13 -5.66 53.55 -45.52
C LEU A 13 -4.80 52.70 -44.59
N VAL A 14 -3.61 52.35 -45.06
CA VAL A 14 -2.53 51.89 -44.20
C VAL A 14 -2.08 53.13 -43.45
N PHE A 15 -2.75 53.42 -42.33
CA PHE A 15 -2.19 54.31 -41.33
C PHE A 15 -0.88 53.67 -40.86
N ARG A 16 0.23 54.03 -41.52
CA ARG A 16 1.54 53.88 -40.92
C ARG A 16 1.48 54.73 -39.67
N THR A 17 1.46 54.08 -38.51
CA THR A 17 1.72 54.72 -37.23
C THR A 17 2.99 55.52 -37.40
N SER A 18 2.83 56.83 -37.55
CA SER A 18 3.92 57.79 -37.57
C SER A 18 4.65 57.60 -36.25
N GLY A 19 5.76 56.88 -36.29
CA GLY A 19 6.71 56.88 -35.19
C GLY A 19 7.07 58.35 -34.97
N GLU A 20 6.83 58.86 -33.77
CA GLU A 20 7.29 60.17 -33.35
C GLU A 20 8.80 60.23 -33.59
N ILE A 21 9.22 60.86 -34.69
CA ILE A 21 10.63 61.13 -34.95
C ILE A 21 10.98 62.29 -34.02
N LEU A 22 11.45 61.91 -32.84
CA LEU A 22 12.01 62.78 -31.84
C LEU A 22 13.22 63.53 -32.44
N PRO A 23 13.36 64.85 -32.25
CA PRO A 23 14.50 65.60 -32.76
C PRO A 23 15.82 65.08 -32.14
N ASN A 24 16.85 64.87 -32.97
CA ASN A 24 18.19 64.39 -32.58
C ASN A 24 18.93 65.42 -31.71
N ASN A 25 18.59 65.46 -30.42
CA ASN A 25 19.28 66.21 -29.37
C ASN A 25 19.69 65.23 -28.26
N ASP A 26 20.79 65.49 -27.56
CA ASP A 26 21.31 64.65 -26.45
C ASP A 26 20.27 64.34 -25.36
N ARG A 27 19.28 65.22 -25.20
CA ARG A 27 18.19 65.09 -24.23
C ARG A 27 17.19 64.00 -24.61
N THR A 28 17.02 63.77 -25.91
CA THR A 28 16.09 62.80 -26.49
C THR A 28 16.69 61.40 -26.54
N GLU A 29 18.00 61.31 -26.72
CA GLU A 29 18.76 60.05 -26.64
C GLU A 29 18.77 59.48 -25.21
N LYS A 30 19.00 60.34 -24.20
CA LYS A 30 18.86 59.98 -22.78
C LYS A 30 17.45 59.54 -22.40
N LEU A 31 16.41 60.16 -22.99
CA LEU A 31 15.01 59.79 -22.72
C LEU A 31 14.68 58.40 -23.30
N MET A 32 15.24 58.06 -24.47
CA MET A 32 15.09 56.74 -25.07
C MET A 32 15.86 55.68 -24.30
N GLU A 33 17.08 55.94 -23.82
CA GLU A 33 17.82 55.00 -22.96
C GLU A 33 17.07 54.70 -21.65
N ILE A 34 16.49 55.70 -21.01
CA ILE A 34 15.69 55.52 -19.79
C ILE A 34 14.46 54.64 -20.09
N ARG A 35 13.73 54.90 -21.18
CA ARG A 35 12.59 54.06 -21.60
C ARG A 35 13.02 52.63 -21.89
N LEU A 36 14.15 52.44 -22.59
CA LEU A 36 14.67 51.12 -22.93
C LEU A 36 15.10 50.34 -21.67
N GLN A 37 15.71 51.01 -20.68
CA GLN A 37 16.06 50.41 -19.39
C GLN A 37 14.83 50.07 -18.54
N GLU A 38 13.79 50.91 -18.56
CA GLU A 38 12.55 50.67 -17.83
C GLU A 38 11.76 49.50 -18.45
N GLU A 39 11.70 49.41 -19.78
CA GLU A 39 11.11 48.27 -20.49
C GLU A 39 11.90 46.98 -20.26
N ALA A 40 13.23 47.05 -20.25
CA ALA A 40 14.09 45.91 -19.94
C ALA A 40 13.94 45.43 -18.50
N ARG A 41 13.75 46.34 -17.52
CA ARG A 41 13.43 45.96 -16.12
C ARG A 41 12.06 45.31 -16.02
N ARG A 42 11.03 45.87 -16.67
CA ARG A 42 9.68 45.28 -16.68
C ARG A 42 9.65 43.88 -17.29
N LYS A 43 10.33 43.67 -18.42
CA LYS A 43 10.44 42.33 -19.04
C LYS A 43 11.15 41.32 -18.15
N LYS A 44 12.23 41.71 -17.47
CA LYS A 44 12.94 40.84 -16.52
C LYS A 44 12.07 40.48 -15.31
N GLU A 45 11.33 41.44 -14.76
CA GLU A 45 10.41 41.19 -13.64
C GLU A 45 9.21 40.31 -14.03
N GLU A 46 8.70 40.42 -15.26
CA GLU A 46 7.66 39.52 -15.79
C GLU A 46 8.19 38.10 -16.05
N GLU A 47 9.39 37.96 -16.62
CA GLU A 47 10.03 36.66 -16.81
C GLU A 47 10.32 35.96 -15.48
N GLU A 48 10.84 36.68 -14.47
CA GLU A 48 11.05 36.11 -13.14
C GLU A 48 9.74 35.66 -12.49
N LYS A 49 8.67 36.45 -12.61
CA LYS A 49 7.33 36.08 -12.10
C LYS A 49 6.78 34.86 -12.84
N ALA A 50 6.96 34.77 -14.16
CA ALA A 50 6.52 33.62 -14.94
C ALA A 50 7.27 32.34 -14.54
N ILE A 51 8.60 32.43 -14.37
CA ILE A 51 9.45 31.30 -13.94
C ILE A 51 9.07 30.84 -12.52
N LEU A 52 8.81 31.78 -11.61
CA LEU A 52 8.41 31.45 -10.24
C LEU A 52 7.03 30.76 -10.20
N GLN A 53 6.05 31.27 -10.96
CA GLN A 53 4.73 30.67 -11.06
C GLN A 53 4.77 29.28 -11.72
N GLU A 54 5.62 29.07 -12.72
CA GLU A 54 5.79 27.77 -13.37
C GLU A 54 6.44 26.74 -12.42
N LYS A 55 7.45 27.16 -11.65
CA LYS A 55 8.06 26.32 -10.61
C LYS A 55 7.04 25.91 -9.55
N GLU A 56 6.23 26.86 -9.05
CA GLU A 56 5.23 26.58 -8.02
C GLU A 56 4.11 25.63 -8.52
N LYS A 57 3.67 25.77 -9.78
CA LYS A 57 2.71 24.86 -10.42
C LYS A 57 3.29 23.46 -10.62
N LYS A 58 4.56 23.35 -11.03
CA LYS A 58 5.27 22.06 -11.16
C LYS A 58 5.43 21.37 -9.81
N GLU A 59 5.73 22.12 -8.75
CA GLU A 59 5.90 21.56 -7.41
C GLU A 59 4.56 21.08 -6.82
N LYS A 60 3.47 21.84 -7.00
CA LYS A 60 2.12 21.41 -6.59
C LYS A 60 1.71 20.10 -7.28
N ARG A 61 1.89 20.01 -8.61
CA ARG A 61 1.58 18.78 -9.37
C ARG A 61 2.36 17.56 -8.84
N LYS A 62 3.67 17.71 -8.59
CA LYS A 62 4.50 16.63 -8.03
C LYS A 62 4.05 16.21 -6.63
N ARG A 63 3.66 17.16 -5.77
CA ARG A 63 3.14 16.85 -4.43
C ARG A 63 1.82 16.11 -4.49
N ASP A 64 0.93 16.47 -5.41
CA ASP A 64 -0.36 15.82 -5.57
C ASP A 64 -0.23 14.41 -6.15
N GLU A 65 0.64 14.21 -7.15
CA GLU A 65 0.96 12.89 -7.70
C GLU A 65 1.58 11.95 -6.65
N ASN A 66 2.54 12.43 -5.85
CA ASN A 66 3.13 11.63 -4.77
C ASN A 66 2.10 11.27 -3.70
N LYS A 67 1.25 12.21 -3.28
CA LYS A 67 0.16 11.93 -2.32
C LYS A 67 -0.82 10.89 -2.85
N GLN A 68 -1.10 10.91 -4.16
CA GLN A 68 -2.02 9.95 -4.76
C GLN A 68 -1.40 8.55 -4.84
N ARG A 69 -0.11 8.46 -5.22
CA ARG A 69 0.64 7.18 -5.19
C ARG A 69 0.75 6.60 -3.79
N ASP A 70 1.01 7.43 -2.78
CA ASP A 70 1.11 6.99 -1.38
C ASP A 70 -0.24 6.45 -0.87
N LYS A 71 -1.35 7.08 -1.27
CA LYS A 71 -2.71 6.61 -0.94
C LYS A 71 -2.99 5.26 -1.60
N GLU A 72 -2.73 5.13 -2.89
CA GLU A 72 -2.94 3.88 -3.63
C GLU A 72 -2.08 2.73 -3.09
N GLN A 73 -0.81 2.99 -2.74
CA GLN A 73 0.05 1.97 -2.15
C GLN A 73 -0.44 1.55 -0.75
N LYS A 74 -0.86 2.49 0.09
CA LYS A 74 -1.44 2.18 1.40
C LYS A 74 -2.72 1.37 1.29
N GLU A 75 -3.58 1.69 0.32
CA GLU A 75 -4.83 0.96 0.10
C GLU A 75 -4.57 -0.46 -0.43
N LYS A 76 -3.61 -0.62 -1.37
CA LYS A 76 -3.18 -1.94 -1.85
C LYS A 76 -2.57 -2.80 -0.74
N MET A 77 -1.71 -2.23 0.11
CA MET A 77 -1.14 -2.95 1.25
C MET A 77 -2.21 -3.39 2.24
N LYS A 78 -3.18 -2.52 2.57
CA LYS A 78 -4.29 -2.88 3.45
C LYS A 78 -5.16 -3.99 2.85
N ALA A 79 -5.48 -3.92 1.57
CA ALA A 79 -6.27 -4.95 0.89
C ALA A 79 -5.53 -6.30 0.83
N GLU A 80 -4.21 -6.28 0.65
CA GLU A 80 -3.39 -7.50 0.67
C GLU A 80 -3.29 -8.09 2.08
N GLU A 81 -3.11 -7.25 3.10
CA GLU A 81 -3.09 -7.68 4.50
C GLU A 81 -4.44 -8.26 4.94
N GLU A 82 -5.56 -7.64 4.54
CA GLU A 82 -6.90 -8.16 4.79
C GLU A 82 -7.12 -9.51 4.08
N ARG A 83 -6.71 -9.64 2.82
CA ARG A 83 -6.78 -10.93 2.09
C ARG A 83 -5.95 -12.00 2.78
N LYS A 84 -4.72 -11.67 3.20
CA LYS A 84 -3.86 -12.59 3.93
C LYS A 84 -4.47 -12.99 5.26
N ALA A 85 -5.07 -12.05 5.99
CA ALA A 85 -5.73 -12.32 7.26
C ALA A 85 -6.99 -13.21 7.11
N ILE A 86 -7.73 -13.07 6.02
CA ILE A 86 -8.89 -13.94 5.72
C ILE A 86 -8.41 -15.37 5.44
N LEU A 87 -7.40 -15.54 4.58
CA LEU A 87 -6.82 -16.86 4.28
C LEU A 87 -6.24 -17.52 5.55
N GLU A 88 -5.54 -16.76 6.39
CA GLU A 88 -5.03 -17.24 7.69
C GLU A 88 -6.18 -17.64 8.65
N LYS A 89 -7.30 -16.92 8.64
CA LYS A 89 -8.49 -17.27 9.44
C LYS A 89 -9.19 -18.54 8.94
N GLU A 90 -9.27 -18.74 7.63
CA GLU A 90 -9.86 -19.96 7.05
C GLU A 90 -8.98 -21.18 7.33
N GLU A 91 -7.67 -21.06 7.18
CA GLU A 91 -6.71 -22.10 7.56
C GLU A 91 -6.81 -22.41 9.06
N ARG A 92 -6.85 -21.39 9.94
CA ARG A 92 -7.06 -21.59 11.38
C ARG A 92 -8.37 -22.28 11.71
N SER A 93 -9.46 -21.94 11.03
CA SER A 93 -10.77 -22.55 11.24
C SER A 93 -10.80 -24.01 10.80
N ARG A 94 -10.18 -24.31 9.65
CA ARG A 94 -10.00 -25.70 9.18
C ARG A 94 -9.13 -26.52 10.13
N LEU A 95 -8.05 -25.93 10.66
CA LEU A 95 -7.17 -26.58 11.63
C LEU A 95 -7.89 -26.82 12.97
N LYS A 96 -8.74 -25.90 13.44
CA LYS A 96 -9.59 -26.11 14.63
C LYS A 96 -10.51 -27.32 14.46
N GLY A 97 -11.12 -27.48 13.29
CA GLY A 97 -11.94 -28.66 12.98
C GLY A 97 -11.14 -29.97 13.07
N LYS A 98 -9.90 -29.98 12.57
CA LYS A 98 -9.01 -31.16 12.68
C LYS A 98 -8.69 -31.50 14.13
N THR A 99 -8.46 -30.52 14.99
CA THR A 99 -8.21 -30.71 16.43
C THR A 99 -9.40 -31.37 17.13
N ASN A 100 -10.63 -30.96 16.81
CA ASN A 100 -11.84 -31.57 17.39
C ASN A 100 -12.01 -33.03 16.94
N ILE A 101 -11.76 -33.33 15.66
CA ILE A 101 -11.79 -34.71 15.14
C ILE A 101 -10.75 -35.58 15.86
N ILE A 102 -9.58 -35.02 16.17
CA ILE A 102 -8.54 -35.71 16.93
C ILE A 102 -9.03 -36.01 18.36
N SER A 103 -9.55 -34.99 19.04
CA SER A 103 -10.13 -35.14 20.39
C SER A 103 -11.20 -36.24 20.42
N GLU A 104 -12.15 -36.23 19.48
CA GLU A 104 -13.18 -37.28 19.40
C GLU A 104 -12.60 -38.68 19.17
N ARG A 105 -11.57 -38.81 18.33
CA ARG A 105 -10.90 -40.10 18.06
C ARG A 105 -10.12 -40.61 19.26
N LEU A 106 -9.49 -39.70 20.01
CA LEU A 106 -8.80 -40.02 21.26
C LEU A 106 -9.80 -40.49 22.33
N GLN A 107 -10.95 -39.82 22.44
CA GLN A 107 -12.00 -40.19 23.40
C GLN A 107 -12.64 -41.55 23.10
N LYS A 108 -12.81 -41.90 21.82
CA LYS A 108 -13.40 -43.18 21.40
C LYS A 108 -12.39 -44.33 21.33
N ASP A 109 -11.14 -44.10 21.72
CA ASP A 109 -10.03 -45.06 21.62
C ASP A 109 -9.75 -45.59 20.20
N ILE A 110 -10.28 -44.97 19.15
CA ILE A 110 -10.11 -45.38 17.73
C ILE A 110 -8.81 -44.79 17.15
N SER A 111 -7.84 -44.51 18.00
CA SER A 111 -6.59 -43.86 17.62
C SER A 111 -5.61 -44.89 17.09
N PRO A 112 -4.86 -44.59 16.01
CA PRO A 112 -3.76 -45.45 15.60
C PRO A 112 -2.67 -45.44 16.68
N SER A 113 -1.94 -46.55 16.82
CA SER A 113 -0.89 -46.69 17.85
C SER A 113 0.25 -45.69 17.70
N GLN A 114 0.47 -45.16 16.50
CA GLN A 114 1.39 -44.06 16.22
C GLN A 114 0.61 -42.89 15.62
N TYR A 115 0.73 -41.71 16.21
CA TYR A 115 0.04 -40.52 15.74
C TYR A 115 0.98 -39.32 15.64
N SER A 116 0.98 -38.66 14.47
CA SER A 116 1.75 -37.44 14.26
C SER A 116 0.83 -36.23 14.23
N LEU A 117 1.11 -35.27 15.12
CA LEU A 117 0.41 -33.98 15.19
C LEU A 117 1.19 -32.87 14.47
N SER A 118 2.14 -33.23 13.60
CA SER A 118 2.95 -32.28 12.83
C SER A 118 2.10 -31.43 11.88
N GLY A 119 2.24 -30.11 11.93
CA GLY A 119 1.54 -29.18 11.01
C GLY A 119 0.16 -28.70 11.48
N ILE A 120 -0.25 -29.05 12.71
CA ILE A 120 -1.44 -28.46 13.35
C ILE A 120 -0.95 -27.41 14.35
N GLU A 121 -1.44 -26.18 14.28
CA GLU A 121 -1.19 -25.22 15.36
C GLU A 121 -2.12 -25.53 16.54
N PHE A 122 -1.53 -25.68 17.72
CA PHE A 122 -2.31 -25.82 18.94
C PHE A 122 -2.32 -24.50 19.69
N ASP A 123 -3.51 -24.12 20.12
CA ASP A 123 -3.69 -23.10 21.14
C ASP A 123 -3.53 -23.77 22.51
N THR A 124 -3.16 -23.02 23.54
CA THR A 124 -2.89 -23.57 24.88
C THR A 124 -4.08 -24.36 25.43
N LYS A 125 -5.31 -23.88 25.17
CA LYS A 125 -6.56 -24.58 25.53
C LYS A 125 -6.75 -25.90 24.78
N ASN A 126 -6.34 -25.95 23.52
CA ASN A 126 -6.44 -27.16 22.71
C ASN A 126 -5.45 -28.22 23.19
N ILE A 127 -4.23 -27.82 23.61
CA ILE A 127 -3.26 -28.74 24.22
C ILE A 127 -3.82 -29.31 25.51
N GLU A 128 -4.46 -28.48 26.34
CA GLU A 128 -5.09 -28.94 27.58
C GLU A 128 -6.17 -30.00 27.32
N ILE A 129 -7.08 -29.75 26.36
CA ILE A 129 -8.12 -30.71 25.97
C ILE A 129 -7.49 -32.02 25.48
N ILE A 130 -6.52 -31.94 24.56
CA ILE A 130 -5.82 -33.12 24.05
C ILE A 130 -5.12 -33.88 25.17
N CYS A 131 -4.49 -33.18 26.13
CA CYS A 131 -3.86 -33.81 27.28
C CYS A 131 -4.86 -34.58 28.13
N ILE A 132 -6.05 -34.00 28.39
CA ILE A 132 -7.13 -34.67 29.14
C ILE A 132 -7.62 -35.91 28.40
N ASP A 133 -7.83 -35.81 27.09
CA ASP A 133 -8.28 -36.94 26.27
C ASP A 133 -7.21 -38.04 26.20
N LEU A 134 -5.94 -37.66 26.07
CA LEU A 134 -4.82 -38.59 26.07
C LEU A 134 -4.71 -39.36 27.38
N ILE A 135 -4.95 -38.76 28.54
CA ILE A 135 -4.89 -39.46 29.84
C ILE A 135 -5.80 -40.70 29.85
N LYS A 136 -6.96 -40.61 29.21
CA LYS A 136 -7.95 -41.71 29.18
C LYS A 136 -7.71 -42.69 28.04
N ASN A 137 -6.97 -42.27 27.02
CA ASN A 137 -6.75 -43.06 25.81
C ASN A 137 -5.82 -44.26 26.07
N GLN A 138 -6.22 -45.44 25.59
CA GLN A 138 -5.45 -46.68 25.76
C GLN A 138 -4.81 -47.20 24.48
N SER A 139 -5.25 -46.73 23.31
CA SER A 139 -4.79 -47.24 22.02
C SER A 139 -3.50 -46.59 21.51
N LEU A 140 -3.25 -45.33 21.89
CA LEU A 140 -2.12 -44.54 21.40
C LEU A 140 -0.85 -44.83 22.23
N ARG A 141 0.21 -45.28 21.56
CA ARG A 141 1.50 -45.63 22.18
C ARG A 141 2.61 -44.64 21.85
N CYS A 142 2.57 -44.04 20.67
CA CYS A 142 3.54 -43.06 20.21
C CYS A 142 2.83 -41.82 19.72
N LEU A 143 3.14 -40.68 20.32
CA LEU A 143 2.71 -39.37 19.86
C LEU A 143 3.92 -38.63 19.30
N HIS A 144 3.76 -37.89 18.22
CA HIS A 144 4.80 -37.02 17.70
C HIS A 144 4.33 -35.58 17.68
N ILE A 145 4.91 -34.77 18.55
CA ILE A 145 4.65 -33.31 18.65
C ILE A 145 5.91 -32.55 18.22
N SER A 146 6.32 -32.71 16.96
CA SER A 146 7.46 -31.97 16.40
C SER A 146 7.06 -30.58 15.88
N ARG A 147 8.00 -29.62 15.95
CA ARG A 147 7.88 -28.27 15.36
C ARG A 147 6.71 -27.43 15.88
N LYS A 148 6.42 -27.53 17.18
CA LYS A 148 5.46 -26.63 17.84
C LYS A 148 6.20 -25.68 18.78
N ARG A 149 5.79 -24.41 18.78
CA ARG A 149 6.27 -23.41 19.74
C ARG A 149 5.61 -23.67 21.09
N LEU A 150 5.99 -24.76 21.74
CA LEU A 150 5.50 -25.09 23.07
C LEU A 150 6.03 -24.04 24.05
N THR A 151 5.11 -23.49 24.82
CA THR A 151 5.43 -22.61 25.95
C THR A 151 5.62 -23.43 27.23
N ASP A 152 6.27 -22.86 28.25
CA ASP A 152 6.54 -23.55 29.52
C ASP A 152 5.25 -24.09 30.17
N LYS A 153 4.14 -23.35 30.04
CA LYS A 153 2.81 -23.77 30.54
C LYS A 153 2.31 -25.04 29.85
N GLU A 154 2.50 -25.14 28.55
CA GLU A 154 2.09 -26.30 27.75
C GLU A 154 3.00 -27.50 28.03
N GLY A 155 4.29 -27.24 28.26
CA GLY A 155 5.25 -28.23 28.75
C GLY A 155 4.84 -28.84 30.09
N GLU A 156 4.39 -28.01 31.04
CA GLU A 156 3.89 -28.48 32.34
C GLU A 156 2.65 -29.37 32.20
N LEU A 157 1.70 -28.99 31.33
CA LEU A 157 0.50 -29.79 31.05
C LEU A 157 0.86 -31.15 30.42
N LEU A 158 1.79 -31.16 29.47
CA LEU A 158 2.29 -32.40 28.87
C LEU A 158 2.97 -33.29 29.91
N ALA A 159 3.81 -32.72 30.78
CA ALA A 159 4.46 -33.47 31.86
C ALA A 159 3.43 -34.07 32.83
N LYS A 160 2.39 -33.32 33.21
CA LYS A 160 1.28 -33.79 34.04
C LYS A 160 0.49 -34.92 33.37
N MET A 161 0.28 -34.83 32.05
CA MET A 161 -0.36 -35.89 31.27
C MET A 161 0.49 -37.15 31.24
N LEU A 162 1.80 -37.04 30.97
CA LEU A 162 2.73 -38.17 30.93
C LEU A 162 2.79 -38.92 32.26
N ASN A 163 2.72 -38.21 33.39
CA ASN A 163 2.71 -38.85 34.70
C ASN A 163 1.42 -39.66 34.98
N LYS A 164 0.31 -39.33 34.31
CA LYS A 164 -0.98 -40.00 34.49
C LYS A 164 -1.27 -41.06 33.43
N ASN A 165 -0.69 -40.93 32.24
CA ASN A 165 -0.90 -41.87 31.15
C ASN A 165 0.10 -43.05 31.28
N VAL A 166 -0.45 -44.27 31.32
CA VAL A 166 0.35 -45.51 31.48
C VAL A 166 0.69 -46.18 30.14
N ASN A 167 -0.05 -45.85 29.07
CA ASN A 167 0.01 -46.55 27.78
C ASN A 167 0.90 -45.84 26.75
N LEU A 168 1.16 -44.55 26.94
CA LEU A 168 2.04 -43.77 26.08
C LEU A 168 3.50 -44.10 26.37
N LEU A 169 4.19 -44.62 25.37
CA LEU A 169 5.60 -45.04 25.47
C LEU A 169 6.57 -43.99 24.92
N LYS A 170 6.13 -43.18 23.95
CA LYS A 170 6.99 -42.21 23.25
C LYS A 170 6.22 -40.94 22.88
N LEU A 171 6.88 -39.78 23.04
CA LEU A 171 6.41 -38.43 22.70
C LEU A 171 7.39 -37.70 21.76
#